data_AF-A0A7L9GAR5-F1
#
_entry.id   AF-A0A7L9GAR5-F1
#
_cell.length_a   1.000
_cell.length_b   1.000
_cell.length_c   1.000
_cell.angle_alpha   90.00
_cell.angle_beta   90.00
_cell.angle_gamma   90.00
#
_symmetry.space_group_name_H-M   'P 1'
#
loop_
_entity.id
_entity.type
_entity.pdbx_description
1 polymer ?
#
loop_
_entity_poly.entity_id
_entity_poly.type
_entity_poly.pdbx_seq_one_letter_code
_entity_poly.pdbx_strand_id
1 'polypeptide(L)'
;MKRSIFLAMLTVSPLYVSATESSQSQAQGFIEDSSMDLLYRNFYFHRNFLNRPSSTQNYAEEWAHALMLNYRSGFTQGTVGFGIELQSYTAQKLDGGPGRVGSGLMPVGADGTPDDYQQRVNAAVKMRVSKTTLKYGNLQPENPVFNYSDSRLLPQSYTGFSLQSNEFDSVIFDLGYFTSGSSRVDRGHDSPIGLTFTNANNAIDARSAKYAGIVIKPSSSTSIYAYGSELEDIWRQYYLGGTYTSQISESMTWDATANVYRTVSESSEKAGDIANTTWSLASGIKYGGHRIGLAFQQVHGDETFDHQGTPGQYGRLWLANSVQYSDFNGPNEKSAQLRYDYDFAALGIPGLSFMARYVRGWDIDGTNANSFYANKYGRDVKHWERDIDLKYVVQSGPAKNLTVQARYATARSSDANALVDLNELRIISSYPLSIF
;
A
#
# COMPACT_ATOMS: atom_id res chain seq x y z
N MET A 1 53.56 -8.93 -12.43
CA MET A 1 53.25 -7.56 -11.96
C MET A 1 52.25 -7.65 -10.81
N LYS A 2 52.69 -7.33 -9.60
CA LYS A 2 51.86 -7.35 -8.37
C LYS A 2 50.99 -6.08 -8.34
N ARG A 3 49.66 -6.23 -8.22
CA ARG A 3 48.76 -5.11 -7.89
C ARG A 3 48.37 -5.23 -6.42
N SER A 4 48.88 -4.29 -5.63
CA SER A 4 48.58 -4.15 -4.20
C SER A 4 47.18 -3.57 -4.02
N ILE A 5 46.35 -4.27 -3.25
CA ILE A 5 45.05 -3.78 -2.77
C ILE A 5 45.32 -3.02 -1.47
N PHE A 6 45.08 -1.71 -1.47
CA PHE A 6 45.09 -0.89 -0.26
C PHE A 6 43.75 -1.10 0.48
N LEU A 7 43.84 -1.75 1.65
CA LEU A 7 42.74 -1.89 2.59
C LEU A 7 42.69 -0.62 3.46
N ALA A 8 41.73 0.27 3.19
CA ALA A 8 41.48 1.41 4.05
C ALA A 8 40.74 0.94 5.31
N MET A 9 41.47 0.80 6.42
CA MET A 9 40.88 0.70 7.76
C MET A 9 40.19 2.02 8.11
N LEU A 10 38.85 2.04 8.06
CA LEU A 10 38.07 3.07 8.73
C LEU A 10 38.13 2.82 10.24
N THR A 11 38.94 3.62 10.93
CA THR A 11 38.90 3.74 12.38
C THR A 11 37.58 4.42 12.77
N VAL A 12 36.71 3.67 13.44
CA VAL A 12 35.47 4.20 14.03
C VAL A 12 35.83 5.01 15.26
N SER A 13 35.78 6.33 15.14
CA SER A 13 35.81 7.24 16.29
C SER A 13 34.51 7.09 17.09
N PRO A 14 34.53 6.99 18.43
CA PRO A 14 33.32 7.05 19.21
C PRO A 14 32.77 8.48 19.15
N LEU A 15 31.73 8.69 18.33
CA LEU A 15 30.91 9.89 18.40
C LEU A 15 30.14 9.83 19.71
N TYR A 16 30.48 10.73 20.63
CA TYR A 16 29.69 11.01 21.81
C TYR A 16 28.31 11.53 21.35
N VAL A 17 27.31 10.66 21.39
CA VAL A 17 25.91 11.03 21.22
C VAL A 17 25.52 11.79 22.49
N SER A 18 25.42 13.13 22.38
CA SER A 18 24.72 13.93 23.39
C SER A 18 23.35 13.34 23.62
N ALA A 19 23.00 13.14 24.89
CA ALA A 19 21.76 12.51 25.35
C ALA A 19 20.51 13.26 24.88
N THR A 20 20.11 13.03 23.63
CA THR A 20 18.70 12.97 23.28
C THR A 20 18.17 11.69 23.93
N GLU A 21 17.07 11.78 24.69
CA GLU A 21 16.53 10.62 25.39
C GLU A 21 16.31 9.47 24.41
N SER A 22 17.07 8.39 24.60
CA SER A 22 17.02 7.21 23.76
C SER A 22 15.71 6.47 24.03
N SER A 23 14.94 6.15 22.99
CA SER A 23 13.74 5.29 23.14
C SER A 23 14.07 3.92 23.72
N GLN A 24 15.29 3.42 23.49
CA GLN A 24 15.77 2.19 24.10
C GLN A 24 16.02 2.32 25.60
N SER A 25 16.51 3.48 26.07
CA SER A 25 16.67 3.73 27.51
C SER A 25 15.34 3.78 28.29
N GLN A 26 14.22 3.97 27.57
CA GLN A 26 12.87 4.01 28.12
C GLN A 26 12.16 2.64 28.12
N ALA A 27 12.79 1.58 27.60
CA ALA A 27 12.19 0.24 27.57
C ALA A 27 11.96 -0.29 29.00
N GLN A 28 10.74 -0.74 29.30
CA GLN A 28 10.38 -1.33 30.59
C GLN A 28 10.61 -2.84 30.66
N GLY A 29 10.69 -3.50 29.50
CA GLY A 29 11.05 -4.91 29.41
C GLY A 29 10.28 -5.66 28.33
N PHE A 30 10.65 -6.93 28.12
CA PHE A 30 10.11 -7.74 27.03
C PHE A 30 8.62 -8.05 27.23
N ILE A 31 8.20 -8.33 28.46
CA ILE A 31 6.79 -8.65 28.78
C ILE A 31 6.05 -7.38 29.18
N GLU A 32 6.72 -6.50 29.91
CA GLU A 32 6.18 -5.29 30.52
C GLU A 32 5.65 -4.30 29.47
N ASP A 33 6.35 -4.15 28.35
CA ASP A 33 5.92 -3.34 27.20
C ASP A 33 5.29 -4.19 26.07
N SER A 34 4.84 -5.42 26.36
CA SER A 34 4.14 -6.23 25.37
C SER A 34 2.73 -5.68 25.08
N SER A 35 2.29 -5.80 23.83
CA SER A 35 0.90 -5.57 23.44
C SER A 35 0.35 -6.75 22.67
N MET A 36 -0.95 -7.00 22.83
CA MET A 36 -1.68 -7.98 22.02
C MET A 36 -3.02 -7.41 21.55
N ASP A 37 -3.21 -7.43 20.23
CA ASP A 37 -4.39 -6.91 19.56
C ASP A 37 -5.06 -8.02 18.74
N LEU A 38 -6.38 -8.12 18.82
CA LEU A 38 -7.19 -8.99 17.96
C LEU A 38 -8.11 -8.14 17.10
N LEU A 39 -7.97 -8.26 15.78
CA LEU A 39 -8.85 -7.60 14.82
C LEU A 39 -9.80 -8.63 14.19
N TYR A 40 -11.09 -8.40 14.38
CA TYR A 40 -12.14 -9.06 13.62
C TYR A 40 -12.39 -8.25 12.36
N ARG A 41 -12.44 -8.89 11.19
CA ARG A 41 -12.82 -8.24 9.94
C ARG A 41 -13.82 -9.11 9.18
N ASN A 42 -15.00 -8.58 8.89
CA ASN A 42 -15.94 -9.20 7.97
C ASN A 42 -15.95 -8.40 6.66
N PHE A 43 -15.91 -9.10 5.53
CA PHE A 43 -15.75 -8.49 4.22
C PHE A 43 -16.68 -9.15 3.22
N TYR A 44 -17.75 -8.44 2.84
CA TYR A 44 -18.57 -8.79 1.69
C TYR A 44 -18.10 -8.01 0.46
N PHE A 45 -17.89 -8.71 -0.64
CA PHE A 45 -17.45 -8.15 -1.90
C PHE A 45 -18.38 -8.61 -3.01
N HIS A 46 -18.85 -7.67 -3.83
CA HIS A 46 -19.60 -7.96 -5.04
C HIS A 46 -19.13 -7.05 -6.17
N ARG A 47 -18.75 -7.62 -7.32
CA ARG A 47 -18.34 -6.90 -8.52
C ARG A 47 -19.11 -7.45 -9.71
N ASN A 48 -19.96 -6.62 -10.29
CA ASN A 48 -20.69 -6.92 -11.50
C ASN A 48 -19.90 -6.38 -12.71
N PHE A 49 -19.43 -7.28 -13.57
CA PHE A 49 -18.75 -6.94 -14.81
C PHE A 49 -19.77 -6.65 -15.91
N LEU A 50 -19.50 -5.62 -16.70
CA LEU A 50 -20.30 -5.20 -17.84
C LEU A 50 -19.41 -5.26 -19.09
N ASN A 51 -20.00 -5.56 -20.25
CA ASN A 51 -19.32 -5.49 -21.54
C ASN A 51 -17.98 -6.26 -21.63
N ARG A 52 -17.88 -7.44 -20.98
CA ARG A 52 -16.63 -8.23 -20.90
C ARG A 52 -16.48 -9.15 -22.12
N PRO A 53 -15.53 -8.90 -23.06
CA PRO A 53 -15.54 -9.54 -24.38
C PRO A 53 -15.12 -11.03 -24.41
N SER A 54 -14.47 -11.55 -23.38
CA SER A 54 -13.76 -12.84 -23.45
C SER A 54 -13.95 -13.77 -22.24
N SER A 55 -14.91 -13.50 -21.34
CA SER A 55 -15.13 -14.29 -20.13
C SER A 55 -16.60 -14.66 -19.96
N THR A 56 -16.85 -15.90 -19.53
CA THR A 56 -18.20 -16.40 -19.18
C THR A 56 -18.66 -15.90 -17.80
N GLN A 57 -17.75 -15.42 -16.96
CA GLN A 57 -18.06 -14.88 -15.63
C GLN A 57 -18.51 -13.42 -15.71
N ASN A 58 -19.77 -13.18 -15.33
CA ASN A 58 -20.40 -11.85 -15.32
C ASN A 58 -20.24 -11.11 -13.97
N TYR A 59 -19.94 -11.81 -12.88
CA TYR A 59 -19.71 -11.18 -11.58
C TYR A 59 -18.74 -11.99 -10.71
N ALA A 60 -18.06 -11.30 -9.80
CA ALA A 60 -17.31 -11.88 -8.69
C ALA A 60 -18.00 -11.53 -7.37
N GLU A 61 -18.22 -12.50 -6.51
CA GLU A 61 -18.93 -12.31 -5.24
C GLU A 61 -18.46 -13.31 -4.19
N GLU A 62 -17.93 -12.78 -3.09
CA GLU A 62 -17.43 -13.59 -1.97
C GLU A 62 -17.72 -12.85 -0.66
N TRP A 63 -17.99 -13.63 0.39
CA TRP A 63 -18.16 -13.14 1.75
C TRP A 63 -17.27 -13.95 2.68
N ALA A 64 -16.44 -13.27 3.46
CA ALA A 64 -15.50 -13.93 4.36
C ALA A 64 -15.31 -13.16 5.67
N HIS A 65 -14.85 -13.89 6.68
CA HIS A 65 -14.51 -13.36 8.00
C HIS A 65 -13.06 -13.68 8.34
N ALA A 66 -12.34 -12.72 8.91
CA ALA A 66 -10.98 -12.89 9.36
C ALA A 66 -10.81 -12.53 10.84
N LEU A 67 -9.92 -13.30 11.47
CA LEU A 67 -9.38 -13.08 12.80
C LEU A 67 -7.88 -12.83 12.66
N MET A 68 -7.43 -11.64 13.06
CA MET A 68 -6.03 -11.25 12.97
C MET A 68 -5.49 -10.92 14.35
N LEU A 69 -4.75 -11.87 14.91
CA LEU A 69 -4.04 -11.69 16.17
C LEU A 69 -2.67 -11.08 15.89
N ASN A 70 -2.33 -10.00 16.58
CA ASN A 70 -1.03 -9.33 16.50
C ASN A 70 -0.45 -9.23 17.91
N TYR A 71 0.68 -9.88 18.13
CA TYR A 71 1.46 -9.77 19.35
C TYR A 71 2.77 -9.06 19.06
N ARG A 72 3.10 -8.08 19.89
CA ARG A 72 4.38 -7.37 19.85
C ARG A 72 4.96 -7.42 21.24
N SER A 73 6.13 -8.04 21.40
CA SER A 73 6.83 -7.93 22.68
C SER A 73 7.32 -6.49 22.89
N GLY A 74 7.61 -6.14 24.14
CA GLY A 74 8.48 -5.03 24.45
C GLY A 74 9.92 -5.28 24.00
N PHE A 75 10.82 -4.35 24.32
CA PHE A 75 12.26 -4.56 24.17
C PHE A 75 12.87 -4.92 25.51
N THR A 76 13.82 -5.85 25.53
CA THR A 76 14.63 -6.09 26.74
C THR A 76 15.34 -4.81 27.18
N GLN A 77 15.50 -4.64 28.50
CA GLN A 77 16.24 -3.51 29.06
C GLN A 77 17.74 -3.58 28.72
N GLY A 78 18.40 -2.43 28.72
CA GLY A 78 19.83 -2.29 28.44
C GLY A 78 20.13 -1.52 27.15
N THR A 79 21.42 -1.40 26.82
CA THR A 79 21.91 -0.63 25.65
C THR A 79 21.40 -1.18 24.32
N VAL A 80 21.27 -2.50 24.22
CA VAL A 80 20.71 -3.20 23.05
C VAL A 80 19.47 -3.95 23.51
N GLY A 81 18.31 -3.54 23.00
CA GLY A 81 17.04 -4.19 23.28
C GLY A 81 16.69 -5.22 22.22
N PHE A 82 16.21 -6.38 22.62
CA PHE A 82 15.68 -7.41 21.73
C PHE A 82 14.19 -7.62 21.97
N GLY A 83 13.48 -8.03 20.93
CA GLY A 83 12.06 -8.35 20.98
C GLY A 83 11.63 -9.24 19.81
N ILE A 84 10.35 -9.61 19.82
CA ILE A 84 9.71 -10.35 18.74
C ILE A 84 8.37 -9.70 18.36
N GLU A 85 7.91 -10.03 17.17
CA GLU A 85 6.56 -9.74 16.69
C GLU A 85 5.99 -11.03 16.07
N LEU A 86 4.73 -11.32 16.39
CA LEU A 86 4.00 -12.48 15.89
C LEU A 86 2.65 -12.01 15.37
N GLN A 87 2.27 -12.46 14.18
CA GLN A 87 0.93 -12.23 13.65
C GLN A 87 0.34 -13.55 13.20
N SER A 88 -0.89 -13.85 13.63
CA SER A 88 -1.64 -15.02 13.18
C SER A 88 -2.92 -14.55 12.53
N TYR A 89 -3.05 -14.85 11.24
CA TYR A 89 -4.19 -14.48 10.42
C TYR A 89 -4.96 -15.73 10.06
N THR A 90 -6.24 -15.73 10.36
CA THR A 90 -7.18 -16.79 10.00
C THR A 90 -8.30 -16.16 9.19
N ALA A 91 -8.67 -16.77 8.08
CA ALA A 91 -9.81 -16.39 7.26
C ALA A 91 -10.72 -17.58 7.01
N GLN A 92 -12.03 -17.35 7.12
CA GLN A 92 -13.10 -18.31 6.91
C GLN A 92 -14.05 -17.77 5.85
N LYS A 93 -14.28 -18.56 4.80
CA LYS A 93 -15.32 -18.27 3.80
C LYS A 93 -16.69 -18.47 4.43
N LEU A 94 -17.57 -17.50 4.22
CA LEU A 94 -18.99 -17.52 4.61
C LEU A 94 -19.89 -17.77 3.40
N ASP A 95 -19.56 -17.19 2.25
CA ASP A 95 -20.20 -17.46 0.96
C ASP A 95 -19.20 -17.24 -0.20
N GLY A 96 -19.39 -17.97 -1.29
CA GLY A 96 -18.54 -17.95 -2.49
C GLY A 96 -18.47 -19.32 -3.15
N GLY A 97 -18.16 -19.37 -4.44
CA GLY A 97 -18.04 -20.62 -5.20
C GLY A 97 -17.35 -20.43 -6.55
N PRO A 98 -17.11 -21.52 -7.32
CA PRO A 98 -16.24 -21.49 -8.50
C PRO A 98 -16.63 -20.47 -9.58
N GLY A 99 -17.93 -20.21 -9.78
CA GLY A 99 -18.40 -19.20 -10.74
C GLY A 99 -18.35 -17.75 -10.25
N ARG A 100 -17.93 -17.51 -9.00
CA ARG A 100 -18.00 -16.21 -8.31
C ARG A 100 -16.63 -15.73 -7.80
N VAL A 101 -15.55 -16.41 -8.18
CA VAL A 101 -14.17 -16.10 -7.77
C VAL A 101 -13.67 -14.76 -8.30
N GLY A 102 -12.52 -14.30 -7.81
CA GLY A 102 -11.83 -13.10 -8.31
C GLY A 102 -12.03 -11.85 -7.44
N SER A 103 -12.58 -12.00 -6.23
CA SER A 103 -12.61 -10.90 -5.26
C SER A 103 -11.23 -10.64 -4.62
N GLY A 104 -10.41 -11.69 -4.51
CA GLY A 104 -9.16 -11.69 -3.76
C GLY A 104 -9.36 -11.75 -2.23
N LEU A 105 -10.53 -12.21 -1.75
CA LEU A 105 -10.78 -12.45 -0.33
C LEU A 105 -10.29 -13.82 0.13
N MET A 106 -10.46 -14.87 -0.70
CA MET A 106 -10.04 -16.25 -0.40
C MET A 106 -9.08 -16.78 -1.48
N PRO A 107 -8.20 -17.73 -1.14
CA PRO A 107 -7.41 -18.46 -2.14
C PRO A 107 -8.33 -19.28 -3.04
N VAL A 108 -7.94 -19.48 -4.29
CA VAL A 108 -8.69 -20.31 -5.25
C VAL A 108 -7.84 -21.52 -5.62
N GLY A 109 -8.39 -22.70 -5.42
CA GLY A 109 -7.76 -23.97 -5.77
C GLY A 109 -7.62 -24.16 -7.28
N ALA A 110 -6.83 -25.17 -7.67
CA ALA A 110 -6.59 -25.48 -9.08
C ALA A 110 -7.85 -25.94 -9.83
N ASP A 111 -8.86 -26.43 -9.11
CA ASP A 111 -10.18 -26.79 -9.63
C ASP A 111 -11.11 -25.57 -9.81
N GLY A 112 -10.64 -24.37 -9.46
CA GLY A 112 -11.40 -23.13 -9.52
C GLY A 112 -12.28 -22.88 -8.28
N THR A 113 -12.24 -23.75 -7.27
CA THR A 113 -13.05 -23.59 -6.06
C THR A 113 -12.33 -22.67 -5.06
N PRO A 114 -12.99 -21.64 -4.52
CA PRO A 114 -12.41 -20.85 -3.43
C PRO A 114 -12.34 -21.70 -2.16
N ASP A 115 -11.22 -21.64 -1.46
CA ASP A 115 -11.00 -22.41 -0.23
C ASP A 115 -11.95 -21.96 0.88
N ASP A 116 -12.39 -22.92 1.71
CA ASP A 116 -13.25 -22.61 2.87
C ASP A 116 -12.46 -21.92 4.00
N TYR A 117 -11.15 -22.16 4.08
CA TYR A 117 -10.30 -21.74 5.18
C TYR A 117 -8.90 -21.34 4.71
N GLN A 118 -8.33 -20.29 5.30
CA GLN A 118 -6.92 -19.90 5.12
C GLN A 118 -6.32 -19.53 6.47
N GLN A 119 -5.06 -19.92 6.69
CA GLN A 119 -4.27 -19.46 7.83
C GLN A 119 -2.88 -19.04 7.36
N ARG A 120 -2.36 -17.98 7.97
CA ARG A 120 -0.95 -17.57 7.83
C ARG A 120 -0.41 -17.08 9.16
N VAL A 121 0.82 -17.46 9.48
CA VAL A 121 1.53 -17.01 10.68
C VAL A 121 2.82 -16.30 10.26
N ASN A 122 2.88 -15.00 10.53
CA ASN A 122 4.05 -14.17 10.32
C ASN A 122 4.83 -14.05 11.63
N ALA A 123 6.17 -14.07 11.56
CA ALA A 123 7.01 -13.78 12.72
C ALA A 123 8.20 -12.90 12.34
N ALA A 124 8.63 -12.05 13.28
CA ALA A 124 9.84 -11.25 13.14
C ALA A 124 10.58 -11.12 14.46
N VAL A 125 11.91 -11.05 14.38
CA VAL A 125 12.77 -10.60 15.49
C VAL A 125 13.07 -9.12 15.29
N LYS A 126 13.22 -8.40 16.40
CA LYS A 126 13.56 -6.97 16.40
C LYS A 126 14.67 -6.67 17.39
N MET A 127 15.53 -5.72 17.01
CA MET A 127 16.61 -5.19 17.82
C MET A 127 16.54 -3.66 17.80
N ARG A 128 16.77 -3.01 18.93
CA ARG A 128 16.80 -1.54 19.03
C ARG A 128 18.01 -1.05 19.81
N VAL A 129 18.65 -0.02 19.26
CA VAL A 129 19.74 0.74 19.88
C VAL A 129 19.44 2.22 19.70
N SER A 130 19.56 3.01 20.76
CA SER A 130 19.19 4.42 20.76
C SER A 130 17.73 4.66 20.31
N LYS A 131 17.50 5.23 19.11
CA LYS A 131 16.20 5.44 18.45
C LYS A 131 16.15 4.71 17.09
N THR A 132 17.03 3.73 16.89
CA THR A 132 17.19 2.95 15.67
C THR A 132 16.75 1.50 15.90
N THR A 133 15.79 1.04 15.09
CA THR A 133 15.22 -0.31 15.17
C THR A 133 15.51 -1.08 13.89
N LEU A 134 16.08 -2.27 14.04
CA LEU A 134 16.23 -3.28 12.98
C LEU A 134 15.22 -4.40 13.21
N LYS A 135 14.55 -4.84 12.16
CA LYS A 135 13.66 -6.01 12.17
C LYS A 135 14.08 -7.00 11.09
N TYR A 136 13.87 -8.29 11.35
CA TYR A 136 14.05 -9.35 10.37
C TYR A 136 12.95 -10.41 10.53
N GLY A 137 12.33 -10.81 9.41
CA GLY A 137 11.27 -11.81 9.38
C GLY A 137 10.19 -11.44 8.37
N ASN A 138 8.93 -11.75 8.68
CA ASN A 138 7.77 -11.36 7.89
C ASN A 138 7.26 -9.99 8.35
N LEU A 139 7.41 -8.98 7.50
CA LEU A 139 7.20 -7.57 7.80
C LEU A 139 6.14 -6.94 6.89
N GLN A 140 5.62 -5.79 7.31
CA GLN A 140 4.64 -4.99 6.58
C GLN A 140 5.20 -3.58 6.36
N PRO A 141 6.19 -3.41 5.46
CA PRO A 141 6.74 -2.09 5.12
C PRO A 141 5.66 -1.18 4.52
N GLU A 142 5.66 0.07 4.96
CA GLU A 142 4.70 1.09 4.53
C GLU A 142 5.43 2.38 4.17
N ASN A 143 5.89 2.46 2.92
CA ASN A 143 6.46 3.69 2.36
C ASN A 143 6.06 3.84 0.87
N PRO A 144 6.38 4.97 0.23
CA PRO A 144 5.88 5.28 -1.12
C PRO A 144 6.42 4.37 -2.23
N VAL A 145 7.62 3.81 -2.04
CA VAL A 145 8.26 2.92 -3.03
C VAL A 145 8.16 1.46 -2.63
N PHE A 146 7.61 1.14 -1.46
CA PHE A 146 7.43 -0.21 -0.94
C PHE A 146 6.31 -0.26 0.10
N ASN A 147 5.13 -0.71 -0.33
CA ASN A 147 3.90 -0.68 0.44
C ASN A 147 3.23 -2.05 0.45
N TYR A 148 2.84 -2.52 1.65
CA TYR A 148 2.01 -3.71 1.78
C TYR A 148 0.53 -3.39 1.51
N SER A 149 -0.18 -4.26 0.80
CA SER A 149 -1.61 -4.09 0.53
C SER A 149 -2.46 -4.64 1.68
N ASP A 150 -3.36 -3.82 2.25
CA ASP A 150 -4.45 -4.25 3.16
C ASP A 150 -5.84 -3.96 2.58
N SER A 151 -5.95 -3.99 1.24
CA SER A 151 -7.17 -3.57 0.52
C SER A 151 -8.27 -4.64 0.43
N ARG A 152 -8.09 -5.79 1.10
CA ARG A 152 -8.96 -6.98 1.08
C ARG A 152 -9.11 -7.57 2.48
N LEU A 153 -9.35 -8.88 2.58
CA LEU A 153 -9.60 -9.54 3.86
C LEU A 153 -8.35 -9.58 4.73
N LEU A 154 -7.26 -10.16 4.23
CA LEU A 154 -5.98 -10.25 4.92
C LEU A 154 -4.95 -9.31 4.28
N PRO A 155 -4.03 -8.73 5.07
CA PRO A 155 -2.98 -7.89 4.55
C PRO A 155 -1.90 -8.72 3.82
N GLN A 156 -1.06 -8.07 3.04
CA GLN A 156 0.18 -8.65 2.52
C GLN A 156 1.28 -8.64 3.59
N SER A 157 2.32 -9.47 3.43
CA SER A 157 3.59 -9.36 4.17
C SER A 157 4.78 -9.67 3.27
N TYR A 158 5.98 -9.27 3.69
CA TYR A 158 7.23 -9.48 2.97
C TYR A 158 8.31 -10.05 3.87
N THR A 159 9.11 -10.99 3.37
CA THR A 159 10.20 -11.61 4.12
C THR A 159 11.51 -10.88 3.84
N GLY A 160 12.14 -10.36 4.88
CA GLY A 160 13.35 -9.56 4.73
C GLY A 160 13.77 -8.82 5.99
N PHE A 161 14.59 -7.78 5.82
CA PHE A 161 14.93 -6.84 6.89
C PHE A 161 14.36 -5.45 6.62
N SER A 162 14.08 -4.74 7.71
CA SER A 162 13.85 -3.29 7.69
C SER A 162 14.63 -2.61 8.81
N LEU A 163 15.16 -1.42 8.54
CA LEU A 163 15.84 -0.58 9.52
C LEU A 163 15.22 0.80 9.47
N GLN A 164 14.76 1.28 10.63
CA GLN A 164 14.27 2.65 10.78
C GLN A 164 15.05 3.36 11.88
N SER A 165 15.55 4.56 11.58
CA SER A 165 16.35 5.38 12.49
C SER A 165 15.70 6.74 12.70
N ASN A 166 15.47 7.09 13.97
CA ASN A 166 14.88 8.36 14.40
C ASN A 166 15.85 9.14 15.30
N GLU A 167 17.16 9.11 15.01
CA GLU A 167 18.19 9.76 15.85
C GLU A 167 18.07 11.29 15.87
N PHE A 168 17.44 11.88 14.85
CA PHE A 168 17.22 13.33 14.74
C PHE A 168 15.71 13.64 14.77
N ASP A 169 15.30 14.62 15.56
CA ASP A 169 13.88 14.85 15.93
C ASP A 169 12.93 15.15 14.75
N SER A 170 13.46 15.52 13.59
CA SER A 170 12.70 15.81 12.37
C SER A 170 13.11 14.96 11.16
N VAL A 171 14.00 13.97 11.33
CA VAL A 171 14.52 13.17 10.23
C VAL A 171 14.40 11.68 10.55
N ILE A 172 13.75 10.95 9.65
CA ILE A 172 13.62 9.50 9.72
C ILE A 172 14.38 8.91 8.54
N PHE A 173 15.32 8.00 8.81
CA PHE A 173 15.90 7.14 7.79
C PHE A 173 15.16 5.81 7.76
N ASP A 174 14.82 5.32 6.57
CA ASP A 174 14.11 4.06 6.35
C ASP A 174 14.83 3.24 5.28
N LEU A 175 15.27 2.03 5.63
CA LEU A 175 15.97 1.10 4.74
C LEU A 175 15.25 -0.25 4.77
N GLY A 176 15.22 -0.94 3.62
CA GLY A 176 14.63 -2.26 3.53
C GLY A 176 15.26 -3.12 2.45
N TYR A 177 15.21 -4.44 2.66
CA TYR A 177 15.63 -5.46 1.70
C TYR A 177 14.77 -6.70 1.91
N PHE A 178 14.10 -7.13 0.85
CA PHE A 178 13.13 -8.21 0.87
C PHE A 178 13.42 -9.19 -0.25
N THR A 179 13.20 -10.48 0.02
CA THR A 179 13.51 -11.57 -0.92
C THR A 179 12.26 -12.30 -1.39
N SER A 180 11.16 -12.20 -0.64
CA SER A 180 9.89 -12.85 -0.97
C SER A 180 8.74 -12.14 -0.27
N GLY A 181 7.52 -12.52 -0.64
CA GLY A 181 6.27 -12.01 -0.08
C GLY A 181 5.27 -13.09 0.28
N SER A 182 4.18 -12.64 0.87
CA SER A 182 2.93 -13.37 1.02
C SER A 182 1.82 -12.46 0.55
N SER A 183 1.16 -12.81 -0.54
CA SER A 183 -0.02 -12.11 -1.00
C SER A 183 -1.15 -12.15 0.04
N ARG A 184 -2.19 -11.34 -0.15
CA ARG A 184 -3.41 -11.38 0.67
C ARG A 184 -4.11 -12.75 0.73
N VAL A 185 -3.85 -13.64 -0.23
CA VAL A 185 -4.45 -14.99 -0.30
C VAL A 185 -3.40 -16.12 -0.18
N ASP A 186 -2.15 -15.79 0.12
CA ASP A 186 -1.11 -16.81 0.30
C ASP A 186 -1.11 -17.36 1.72
N ARG A 187 -0.83 -18.65 1.82
CA ARG A 187 -0.54 -19.35 3.09
C ARG A 187 0.96 -19.37 3.42
N GLY A 188 1.81 -19.36 2.39
CA GLY A 188 3.28 -19.38 2.49
C GLY A 188 3.90 -17.98 2.55
N HIS A 189 5.24 -17.95 2.56
CA HIS A 189 6.07 -16.73 2.66
C HIS A 189 7.16 -16.63 1.59
N ASP A 190 7.06 -17.49 0.58
CA ASP A 190 8.03 -17.72 -0.49
C ASP A 190 7.51 -17.27 -1.86
N SER A 191 6.39 -16.55 -1.90
CA SER A 191 5.90 -15.97 -3.15
C SER A 191 6.92 -14.96 -3.68
N PRO A 192 7.21 -14.97 -4.99
CA PRO A 192 8.18 -14.05 -5.56
C PRO A 192 7.70 -12.60 -5.44
N ILE A 193 8.66 -11.69 -5.39
CA ILE A 193 8.43 -10.25 -5.57
C ILE A 193 8.67 -9.96 -7.04
N GLY A 194 7.74 -9.28 -7.70
CA GLY A 194 7.85 -9.02 -9.12
C GLY A 194 6.96 -7.87 -9.55
N LEU A 195 6.65 -7.87 -10.83
CA LEU A 195 5.82 -6.88 -11.49
C LEU A 195 4.33 -7.06 -11.17
N THR A 196 3.60 -5.96 -10.99
CA THR A 196 2.17 -6.01 -10.67
C THR A 196 1.28 -5.88 -11.90
N PHE A 197 1.72 -5.13 -12.91
CA PHE A 197 0.86 -4.73 -14.04
C PHE A 197 1.20 -5.38 -15.39
N THR A 198 2.16 -6.30 -15.45
CA THR A 198 2.46 -7.07 -16.66
C THR A 198 1.39 -8.11 -16.99
N ASN A 199 1.36 -8.53 -18.25
CA ASN A 199 0.50 -9.63 -18.68
C ASN A 199 0.80 -10.91 -17.88
N ALA A 200 -0.23 -11.69 -17.54
CA ALA A 200 -0.08 -12.90 -16.72
C ALA A 200 0.90 -13.94 -17.30
N ASN A 201 1.05 -13.98 -18.63
CA ASN A 201 1.99 -14.86 -19.34
C ASN A 201 3.44 -14.35 -19.33
N ASN A 202 3.67 -13.14 -18.83
CA ASN A 202 4.92 -12.40 -18.82
C ASN A 202 5.30 -11.96 -17.40
N ALA A 203 4.87 -12.68 -16.36
CA ALA A 203 5.25 -12.38 -14.99
C ALA A 203 6.77 -12.49 -14.85
N ILE A 204 7.41 -11.41 -14.36
CA ILE A 204 8.84 -11.38 -14.09
C ILE A 204 9.03 -11.28 -12.58
N ASP A 205 9.74 -12.26 -12.06
CA ASP A 205 10.15 -12.32 -10.67
C ASP A 205 11.54 -11.70 -10.50
N ALA A 206 11.68 -10.87 -9.47
CA ALA A 206 12.95 -10.41 -8.98
C ALA A 206 13.40 -11.29 -7.81
N ARG A 207 14.71 -11.46 -7.69
CA ARG A 207 15.31 -12.19 -6.58
C ARG A 207 15.24 -11.39 -5.26
N SER A 208 15.30 -10.07 -5.37
CA SER A 208 15.13 -9.19 -4.23
C SER A 208 14.58 -7.84 -4.63
N ALA A 209 14.08 -7.12 -3.64
CA ALA A 209 13.68 -5.74 -3.75
C ALA A 209 14.18 -4.97 -2.53
N LYS A 210 14.77 -3.81 -2.75
CA LYS A 210 15.38 -3.00 -1.69
C LYS A 210 15.02 -1.54 -1.84
N TYR A 211 15.05 -0.81 -0.73
CA TYR A 211 14.84 0.62 -0.73
C TYR A 211 15.71 1.32 0.31
N ALA A 212 15.94 2.61 0.07
CA ALA A 212 16.48 3.54 1.04
C ALA A 212 15.74 4.87 0.91
N GLY A 213 15.38 5.47 2.04
CA GLY A 213 14.68 6.74 2.05
C GLY A 213 14.94 7.59 3.28
N ILE A 214 14.56 8.85 3.14
CA ILE A 214 14.58 9.87 4.17
C ILE A 214 13.24 10.58 4.21
N VAL A 215 12.71 10.75 5.42
CA VAL A 215 11.53 11.58 5.68
C VAL A 215 11.97 12.76 6.52
N ILE A 216 11.74 13.97 6.03
CA ILE A 216 12.05 15.22 6.73
C ILE A 216 10.72 15.86 7.13
N LYS A 217 10.62 16.26 8.40
CA LYS A 217 9.46 16.94 8.98
C LYS A 217 9.86 18.34 9.47
N PRO A 218 9.95 19.35 8.59
CA PRO A 218 10.36 20.70 8.97
C PRO A 218 9.43 21.36 9.99
N SER A 219 8.17 20.94 10.03
CA SER A 219 7.14 21.39 10.96
C SER A 219 6.10 20.28 11.16
N SER A 220 5.17 20.46 12.11
CA SER A 220 4.01 19.56 12.27
C SER A 220 3.05 19.58 11.07
N SER A 221 3.10 20.64 10.25
CA SER A 221 2.27 20.82 9.05
C SER A 221 2.89 20.29 7.76
N THR A 222 4.18 19.94 7.76
CA THR A 222 4.93 19.64 6.53
C THR A 222 5.68 18.33 6.67
N SER A 223 5.57 17.46 5.67
CA SER A 223 6.43 16.29 5.53
C SER A 223 6.96 16.20 4.11
N ILE A 224 8.25 15.90 3.97
CA ILE A 224 8.94 15.71 2.70
C ILE A 224 9.52 14.31 2.71
N TYR A 225 9.38 13.61 1.60
CA TYR A 225 9.75 12.21 1.44
C TYR A 225 10.66 12.09 0.23
N ALA A 226 11.83 11.45 0.38
CA ALA A 226 12.69 11.11 -0.72
C ALA A 226 13.14 9.66 -0.59
N TYR A 227 12.90 8.85 -1.62
CA TYR A 227 13.18 7.41 -1.62
C TYR A 227 13.82 6.99 -2.94
N GLY A 228 14.71 6.02 -2.87
CA GLY A 228 15.16 5.22 -4.01
C GLY A 228 14.92 3.74 -3.71
N SER A 229 14.44 3.00 -4.70
CA SER A 229 14.27 1.56 -4.65
C SER A 229 14.85 0.88 -5.88
N GLU A 230 15.15 -0.40 -5.72
CA GLU A 230 15.60 -1.28 -6.79
C GLU A 230 14.80 -2.58 -6.67
N LEU A 231 14.26 -3.01 -7.81
CA LEU A 231 13.71 -4.35 -8.01
C LEU A 231 14.73 -5.09 -8.87
N GLU A 232 15.45 -6.03 -8.26
CA GLU A 232 16.71 -6.58 -8.79
C GLU A 232 16.57 -7.07 -10.23
N ASP A 233 17.44 -6.58 -11.11
CA ASP A 233 17.52 -6.86 -12.54
C ASP A 233 16.34 -6.34 -13.39
N ILE A 234 15.44 -5.55 -12.80
CA ILE A 234 14.24 -5.06 -13.46
C ILE A 234 14.29 -3.54 -13.60
N TRP A 235 14.27 -2.81 -12.47
CA TRP A 235 14.29 -1.35 -12.49
C TRP A 235 14.91 -0.74 -11.25
N ARG A 236 15.22 0.55 -11.38
CA ARG A 236 15.34 1.49 -10.26
C ARG A 236 14.20 2.49 -10.30
N GLN A 237 13.63 2.76 -9.13
CA GLN A 237 12.56 3.74 -8.98
C GLN A 237 12.95 4.77 -7.93
N TYR A 238 12.77 6.05 -8.28
CA TYR A 238 13.07 7.19 -7.43
C TYR A 238 11.78 7.93 -7.14
N TYR A 239 11.57 8.29 -5.89
CA TYR A 239 10.38 8.99 -5.44
C TYR A 239 10.75 10.26 -4.69
N LEU A 240 10.03 11.34 -5.01
CA LEU A 240 10.00 12.56 -4.23
C LEU A 240 8.54 12.94 -4.00
N GLY A 241 8.21 13.31 -2.77
CA GLY A 241 6.87 13.76 -2.45
C GLY A 241 6.80 14.60 -1.20
N GLY A 242 5.62 15.15 -0.94
CA GLY A 242 5.41 15.97 0.24
C GLY A 242 3.94 16.22 0.53
N THR A 243 3.67 16.50 1.78
CA THR A 243 2.36 16.89 2.30
C THR A 243 2.48 18.22 3.02
N TYR A 244 1.50 19.10 2.83
CA TYR A 244 1.43 20.40 3.50
C TYR A 244 0.00 20.66 3.97
N THR A 245 -0.15 21.12 5.21
CA THR A 245 -1.45 21.51 5.78
C THR A 245 -1.35 22.89 6.42
N SER A 246 -2.21 23.82 6.04
CA SER A 246 -2.24 25.18 6.59
C SER A 246 -3.61 25.52 7.13
N GLN A 247 -3.66 26.02 8.37
CA GLN A 247 -4.86 26.67 8.89
C GLN A 247 -4.94 28.08 8.28
N ILE A 248 -5.96 28.35 7.45
CA ILE A 248 -6.17 29.66 6.82
C ILE A 248 -6.92 30.60 7.77
N SER A 249 -7.88 30.06 8.52
CA SER A 249 -8.66 30.75 9.57
C SER A 249 -9.11 29.74 10.61
N GLU A 250 -9.75 30.13 11.71
CA GLU A 250 -10.26 29.20 12.74
C GLU A 250 -11.17 28.09 12.18
N SER A 251 -11.88 28.36 11.08
CA SER A 251 -12.87 27.44 10.48
C SER A 251 -12.43 26.82 9.16
N MET A 252 -11.26 27.20 8.63
CA MET A 252 -10.81 26.80 7.30
C MET A 252 -9.38 26.27 7.29
N THR A 253 -9.20 25.09 6.72
CA THR A 253 -7.90 24.44 6.54
C THR A 253 -7.68 24.17 5.05
N TRP A 254 -6.47 24.39 4.57
CA TRP A 254 -6.02 23.98 3.24
C TRP A 254 -5.00 22.87 3.36
N ASP A 255 -5.12 21.84 2.54
CA ASP A 255 -4.18 20.72 2.46
C ASP A 255 -3.72 20.50 1.02
N ALA A 256 -2.47 20.09 0.85
CA ALA A 256 -1.89 19.74 -0.44
C ALA A 256 -0.96 18.53 -0.31
N THR A 257 -0.91 17.72 -1.36
CA THR A 257 -0.01 16.56 -1.47
C THR A 257 0.54 16.49 -2.89
N ALA A 258 1.85 16.30 -3.02
CA ALA A 258 2.52 16.12 -4.30
C ALA A 258 3.36 14.83 -4.27
N ASN A 259 3.36 14.10 -5.37
CA ASN A 259 4.10 12.85 -5.55
C ASN A 259 4.72 12.84 -6.94
N VAL A 260 5.98 12.43 -7.07
CA VAL A 260 6.63 12.13 -8.36
C VAL A 260 7.49 10.88 -8.24
N TYR A 261 7.36 10.02 -9.24
CA TYR A 261 8.15 8.82 -9.44
C TYR A 261 8.92 8.94 -10.76
N ARG A 262 10.17 8.49 -10.74
CA ARG A 262 10.95 8.18 -11.94
C ARG A 262 11.37 6.72 -11.89
N THR A 263 10.90 5.92 -12.84
CA THR A 263 11.29 4.51 -13.00
C THR A 263 12.14 4.37 -14.25
N VAL A 264 13.30 3.72 -14.12
CA VAL A 264 14.21 3.41 -15.21
C VAL A 264 14.61 1.94 -15.17
N SER A 265 14.71 1.30 -16.33
CA SER A 265 15.20 -0.08 -16.45
C SER A 265 16.60 -0.23 -15.86
N GLU A 266 16.88 -1.39 -15.26
CA GLU A 266 18.26 -1.80 -14.97
C GLU A 266 18.96 -2.29 -16.25
N SER A 267 20.29 -2.35 -16.24
CA SER A 267 21.07 -2.73 -17.43
C SER A 267 20.80 -4.15 -17.95
N SER A 268 20.28 -5.04 -17.11
CA SER A 268 19.88 -6.39 -17.53
C SER A 268 18.52 -6.42 -18.24
N GLU A 269 17.73 -5.34 -18.15
CA GLU A 269 16.46 -5.12 -18.85
C GLU A 269 15.54 -6.34 -18.85
N LYS A 270 15.42 -7.07 -17.71
CA LYS A 270 14.58 -8.28 -17.65
C LYS A 270 13.12 -8.02 -18.01
N ALA A 271 12.66 -6.78 -17.85
CA ALA A 271 11.33 -6.29 -18.22
C ALA A 271 11.32 -5.36 -19.44
N GLY A 272 12.38 -5.40 -20.25
CA GLY A 272 12.60 -4.49 -21.36
C GLY A 272 13.02 -3.08 -20.92
N ASP A 273 13.08 -2.17 -21.88
CA ASP A 273 13.31 -0.75 -21.61
C ASP A 273 12.12 -0.16 -20.85
N ILE A 274 12.41 0.66 -19.85
CA ILE A 274 11.43 1.33 -19.01
C ILE A 274 11.93 2.75 -18.78
N ALA A 275 11.13 3.74 -19.17
CA ALA A 275 11.45 5.14 -19.00
C ALA A 275 10.23 5.95 -18.55
N ASN A 276 9.72 5.66 -17.36
CA ASN A 276 8.45 6.23 -16.88
C ASN A 276 8.66 7.33 -15.84
N THR A 277 7.99 8.48 -16.04
CA THR A 277 7.87 9.53 -15.03
C THR A 277 6.39 9.74 -14.71
N THR A 278 5.98 9.41 -13.48
CA THR A 278 4.58 9.54 -13.06
C THR A 278 4.47 10.48 -11.87
N TRP A 279 3.58 11.46 -11.95
CA TRP A 279 3.41 12.43 -10.89
C TRP A 279 1.94 12.74 -10.63
N SER A 280 1.65 13.20 -9.42
CA SER A 280 0.33 13.68 -9.05
C SER A 280 0.40 14.84 -8.06
N LEU A 281 -0.60 15.72 -8.13
CA LEU A 281 -0.82 16.82 -7.21
C LEU A 281 -2.29 16.79 -6.77
N ALA A 282 -2.52 16.81 -5.46
CA ALA A 282 -3.83 16.96 -4.85
C ALA A 282 -3.85 18.20 -3.96
N SER A 283 -4.97 18.91 -3.95
CA SER A 283 -5.19 20.06 -3.08
C SER A 283 -6.65 20.08 -2.63
N GLY A 284 -6.90 20.45 -1.38
CA GLY A 284 -8.24 20.53 -0.82
C GLY A 284 -8.43 21.64 0.19
N ILE A 285 -9.67 22.12 0.28
CA ILE A 285 -10.11 23.10 1.26
C ILE A 285 -11.16 22.44 2.15
N LYS A 286 -10.93 22.48 3.45
CA LYS A 286 -11.87 22.08 4.49
C LYS A 286 -12.50 23.31 5.12
N TYR A 287 -13.82 23.30 5.27
CA TYR A 287 -14.59 24.30 6.02
C TYR A 287 -15.74 23.63 6.77
N GLY A 288 -15.73 23.74 8.10
CA GLY A 288 -16.66 23.00 8.96
C GLY A 288 -16.56 21.48 8.73
N GLY A 289 -17.69 20.83 8.46
CA GLY A 289 -17.75 19.40 8.10
C GLY A 289 -17.37 19.12 6.65
N HIS A 290 -17.29 20.13 5.78
CA HIS A 290 -17.09 19.95 4.34
C HIS A 290 -15.61 19.97 3.96
N ARG A 291 -15.22 19.16 2.97
CA ARG A 291 -13.97 19.33 2.23
C ARG A 291 -14.20 19.14 0.74
N ILE A 292 -13.71 20.06 -0.08
CA ILE A 292 -13.68 19.93 -1.54
C ILE A 292 -12.22 19.85 -1.97
N GLY A 293 -11.90 18.87 -2.82
CA GLY A 293 -10.56 18.64 -3.32
C GLY A 293 -10.52 18.42 -4.82
N LEU A 294 -9.41 18.85 -5.42
CA LEU A 294 -9.04 18.59 -6.81
C LEU A 294 -7.72 17.83 -6.83
N ALA A 295 -7.57 16.91 -7.78
CA ALA A 295 -6.28 16.32 -8.06
C ALA A 295 -6.04 16.16 -9.55
N PHE A 296 -4.77 16.21 -9.94
CA PHE A 296 -4.30 15.92 -11.28
C PHE A 296 -3.15 14.92 -11.20
N GLN A 297 -3.07 14.02 -12.17
CA GLN A 297 -2.03 13.00 -12.28
C GLN A 297 -1.67 12.80 -13.73
N GLN A 298 -0.40 12.55 -14.00
CA GLN A 298 0.08 12.23 -15.34
C GLN A 298 1.14 11.14 -15.28
N VAL A 299 0.99 10.17 -16.17
CA VAL A 299 2.01 9.20 -16.56
C VAL A 299 2.68 9.70 -17.82
N HIS A 300 3.99 9.85 -17.78
CA HIS A 300 4.81 10.18 -18.94
C HIS A 300 5.77 9.02 -19.20
N GLY A 301 5.39 8.16 -20.16
CA GLY A 301 6.10 6.94 -20.50
C GLY A 301 5.20 6.01 -21.31
N ASP A 302 5.81 5.19 -22.16
CA ASP A 302 5.11 4.22 -23.00
C ASP A 302 4.71 2.95 -22.23
N GLU A 303 5.30 2.72 -21.05
CA GLU A 303 4.89 1.68 -20.11
C GLU A 303 3.87 2.21 -19.08
N THR A 304 3.03 1.29 -18.58
CA THR A 304 2.19 1.55 -17.39
C THR A 304 3.09 1.89 -16.19
N PHE A 305 2.70 2.85 -15.36
CA PHE A 305 3.40 3.05 -14.10
C PHE A 305 3.17 1.83 -13.19
N ASP A 306 4.24 1.08 -12.97
CA ASP A 306 4.22 -0.18 -12.21
C ASP A 306 4.89 0.00 -10.84
N HIS A 307 4.56 -0.92 -9.95
CA HIS A 307 5.15 -1.04 -8.63
C HIS A 307 5.40 -2.52 -8.34
N GLN A 308 6.37 -2.78 -7.47
CA GLN A 308 6.62 -4.14 -7.03
C GLN A 308 5.48 -4.65 -6.16
N GLY A 309 5.24 -5.95 -6.23
CA GLY A 309 4.26 -6.65 -5.43
C GLY A 309 4.45 -8.15 -5.57
N THR A 310 3.58 -8.92 -4.93
CA THR A 310 3.40 -10.32 -5.33
C THR A 310 2.59 -10.31 -6.64
N PRO A 311 3.03 -10.96 -7.72
CA PRO A 311 2.36 -10.88 -9.03
C PRO A 311 0.85 -11.09 -8.97
N GLY A 312 0.10 -10.29 -9.73
CA GLY A 312 -1.37 -10.35 -9.80
C GLY A 312 -2.11 -9.72 -8.61
N GLN A 313 -1.41 -9.01 -7.72
CA GLN A 313 -2.01 -8.45 -6.50
C GLN A 313 -1.83 -6.94 -6.44
N TYR A 314 -2.89 -6.23 -6.77
CA TYR A 314 -2.92 -4.77 -6.76
C TYR A 314 -2.91 -4.20 -5.33
N GLY A 315 -1.99 -3.27 -5.10
CA GLY A 315 -1.87 -2.45 -3.89
C GLY A 315 -2.39 -1.05 -4.12
N ARG A 316 -2.41 -0.22 -3.07
CA ARG A 316 -2.67 1.21 -3.23
C ARG A 316 -1.36 1.90 -3.60
N LEU A 317 -1.40 2.71 -4.65
CA LEU A 317 -0.27 3.55 -5.03
C LEU A 317 -0.32 4.89 -4.28
N TRP A 318 0.86 5.43 -3.98
CA TRP A 318 1.00 6.79 -3.42
C TRP A 318 0.89 7.82 -4.55
N LEU A 319 -0.29 7.85 -5.15
CA LEU A 319 -0.70 8.67 -6.28
C LEU A 319 -2.11 9.19 -6.03
N ALA A 320 -2.36 10.46 -6.35
CA ALA A 320 -3.60 11.13 -5.98
C ALA A 320 -4.85 10.47 -6.60
N ASN A 321 -4.73 9.93 -7.81
CA ASN A 321 -5.80 9.28 -8.55
C ASN A 321 -5.73 7.74 -8.47
N SER A 322 -4.94 7.17 -7.56
CA SER A 322 -5.07 5.76 -7.16
C SER A 322 -6.33 5.57 -6.31
N VAL A 323 -7.34 4.93 -6.89
CA VAL A 323 -8.70 4.89 -6.34
C VAL A 323 -9.17 3.47 -6.02
N GLN A 324 -10.48 3.19 -5.93
CA GLN A 324 -10.95 1.92 -5.39
C GLN A 324 -10.64 0.75 -6.32
N TYR A 325 -10.83 0.97 -7.62
CA TYR A 325 -10.65 -0.03 -8.66
C TYR A 325 -9.49 0.29 -9.59
N SER A 326 -9.44 1.49 -10.17
CA SER A 326 -8.38 1.93 -11.09
C SER A 326 -7.29 2.74 -10.38
N ASP A 327 -6.06 2.66 -10.91
CA ASP A 327 -4.93 3.48 -10.47
C ASP A 327 -4.67 4.71 -11.35
N PHE A 328 -5.36 4.82 -12.49
CA PHE A 328 -5.16 5.87 -13.50
C PHE A 328 -3.67 6.02 -13.89
N ASN A 329 -3.03 4.86 -14.06
CA ASN A 329 -1.59 4.68 -14.23
C ASN A 329 -1.21 4.13 -15.63
N GLY A 330 -2.14 4.19 -16.59
CA GLY A 330 -1.90 3.73 -17.96
C GLY A 330 -0.81 4.53 -18.67
N PRO A 331 -0.22 3.99 -19.75
CA PRO A 331 0.82 4.67 -20.50
C PRO A 331 0.31 5.98 -21.09
N ASN A 332 1.10 7.04 -20.96
CA ASN A 332 0.78 8.42 -21.37
C ASN A 332 -0.48 9.05 -20.72
N GLU A 333 -1.10 8.37 -19.75
CA GLU A 333 -2.38 8.76 -19.17
C GLU A 333 -2.29 10.11 -18.44
N LYS A 334 -3.26 10.99 -18.71
CA LYS A 334 -3.57 12.15 -17.85
C LYS A 334 -4.88 11.88 -17.15
N SER A 335 -4.98 12.24 -15.87
CA SER A 335 -6.22 12.10 -15.13
C SER A 335 -6.48 13.25 -14.16
N ALA A 336 -7.76 13.57 -13.98
CA ALA A 336 -8.23 14.61 -13.08
C ALA A 336 -9.34 14.09 -12.18
N GLN A 337 -9.35 14.54 -10.93
CA GLN A 337 -10.29 14.14 -9.90
C GLN A 337 -10.96 15.36 -9.25
N LEU A 338 -12.27 15.24 -9.05
CA LEU A 338 -13.02 16.05 -8.10
C LEU A 338 -13.45 15.15 -6.94
N ARG A 339 -13.20 15.61 -5.72
CA ARG A 339 -13.55 14.88 -4.49
C ARG A 339 -14.27 15.79 -3.51
N TYR A 340 -15.27 15.23 -2.85
CA TYR A 340 -15.98 15.84 -1.74
C TYR A 340 -15.99 14.89 -0.55
N ASP A 341 -15.63 15.41 0.63
CA ASP A 341 -15.72 14.69 1.90
C ASP A 341 -16.66 15.46 2.85
N TYR A 342 -17.40 14.72 3.68
CA TYR A 342 -18.22 15.30 4.74
C TYR A 342 -18.06 14.55 6.06
N ASP A 343 -17.71 15.29 7.12
CA ASP A 343 -17.67 14.83 8.50
C ASP A 343 -18.97 15.22 9.21
N PHE A 344 -19.80 14.22 9.53
CA PHE A 344 -21.10 14.44 10.17
C PHE A 344 -20.98 14.77 11.66
N ALA A 345 -19.78 14.82 12.24
CA ALA A 345 -19.59 15.44 13.55
C ALA A 345 -20.11 16.89 13.57
N ALA A 346 -20.03 17.60 12.43
CA ALA A 346 -20.61 18.93 12.26
C ALA A 346 -22.15 18.97 12.40
N LEU A 347 -22.83 17.82 12.26
CA LEU A 347 -24.27 17.65 12.49
C LEU A 347 -24.58 16.88 13.78
N GLY A 348 -23.60 16.70 14.66
CA GLY A 348 -23.77 15.98 15.93
C GLY A 348 -23.79 14.45 15.79
N ILE A 349 -23.34 13.89 14.67
CA ILE A 349 -23.22 12.43 14.46
C ILE A 349 -21.73 12.05 14.35
N PRO A 350 -20.97 12.10 15.47
CA PRO A 350 -19.54 11.77 15.44
C PRO A 350 -19.31 10.32 14.99
N GLY A 351 -18.24 10.12 14.23
CA GLY A 351 -17.86 8.84 13.66
C GLY A 351 -18.49 8.52 12.31
N LEU A 352 -19.53 9.25 11.87
CA LEU A 352 -20.09 9.11 10.52
C LEU A 352 -19.36 10.03 9.55
N SER A 353 -18.90 9.46 8.44
CA SER A 353 -18.20 10.18 7.38
C SER A 353 -18.65 9.72 6.00
N PHE A 354 -18.69 10.65 5.06
CA PHE A 354 -19.03 10.42 3.67
C PHE A 354 -17.92 10.92 2.76
N MET A 355 -17.64 10.20 1.68
CA MET A 355 -16.79 10.65 0.59
C MET A 355 -17.45 10.29 -0.74
N ALA A 356 -17.40 11.24 -1.68
CA ALA A 356 -17.68 10.97 -3.08
C ALA A 356 -16.55 11.56 -3.94
N ARG A 357 -16.17 10.84 -4.99
CA ARG A 357 -15.23 11.34 -5.99
C ARG A 357 -15.59 10.89 -7.38
N TYR A 358 -15.14 11.67 -8.35
CA TYR A 358 -15.18 11.33 -9.77
C TYR A 358 -13.79 11.57 -10.34
N VAL A 359 -13.24 10.58 -11.01
CA VAL A 359 -11.93 10.62 -11.67
C VAL A 359 -12.13 10.30 -13.14
N ARG A 360 -11.49 11.08 -14.02
CA ARG A 360 -11.49 10.85 -15.47
C ARG A 360 -10.06 10.79 -15.96
N GLY A 361 -9.74 9.76 -16.74
CA GLY A 361 -8.47 9.55 -17.43
C GLY A 361 -8.63 9.62 -18.94
N TRP A 362 -7.61 10.12 -19.63
CA TRP A 362 -7.57 10.30 -21.08
C TRP A 362 -6.13 10.27 -21.60
N ASP A 363 -5.98 10.30 -22.94
CA ASP A 363 -4.70 10.22 -23.66
C ASP A 363 -3.91 8.91 -23.39
N ILE A 364 -4.59 7.84 -22.98
CA ILE A 364 -3.93 6.56 -22.76
C ILE A 364 -3.54 5.98 -24.12
N ASP A 365 -2.25 5.71 -24.31
CA ASP A 365 -1.72 5.09 -25.54
C ASP A 365 -0.67 4.04 -25.18
N GLY A 366 -1.04 2.76 -25.31
CA GLY A 366 -0.14 1.63 -25.09
C GLY A 366 0.47 1.05 -26.37
N THR A 367 0.32 1.72 -27.52
CA THR A 367 0.78 1.16 -28.81
C THR A 367 2.29 1.13 -28.99
N ASN A 368 3.03 1.84 -28.13
CA ASN A 368 4.50 1.84 -28.09
C ASN A 368 5.07 1.06 -26.89
N ALA A 369 4.21 0.47 -26.04
CA ALA A 369 4.67 -0.25 -24.86
C ALA A 369 5.56 -1.43 -25.25
N ASN A 370 6.60 -1.69 -24.45
CA ASN A 370 7.46 -2.86 -24.66
C ASN A 370 6.67 -4.19 -24.56
N SER A 371 7.30 -5.31 -24.95
CA SER A 371 6.62 -6.63 -25.03
C SER A 371 5.99 -7.13 -23.73
N PHE A 372 6.45 -6.65 -22.57
CA PHE A 372 5.92 -7.04 -21.26
C PHE A 372 4.63 -6.29 -20.88
N TYR A 373 4.47 -5.06 -21.40
CA TYR A 373 3.31 -4.19 -21.18
C TYR A 373 2.39 -4.06 -22.42
N ALA A 374 2.78 -4.65 -23.55
CA ALA A 374 2.04 -4.59 -24.81
C ALA A 374 0.65 -5.25 -24.74
N ASN A 375 -0.22 -4.84 -25.69
CA ASN A 375 -1.57 -5.38 -25.91
C ASN A 375 -2.57 -5.20 -24.76
N LYS A 376 -2.23 -4.45 -23.71
CA LYS A 376 -3.14 -4.09 -22.63
C LYS A 376 -3.98 -2.87 -22.96
N TYR A 377 -3.36 -1.81 -23.48
CA TYR A 377 -4.03 -0.56 -23.82
C TYR A 377 -3.97 -0.31 -25.32
N GLY A 378 -5.10 0.08 -25.91
CA GLY A 378 -5.16 0.64 -27.27
C GLY A 378 -4.63 2.07 -27.34
N ARG A 379 -5.00 2.78 -28.40
CA ARG A 379 -4.69 4.19 -28.64
C ARG A 379 -5.86 5.10 -28.26
N ASP A 380 -5.56 6.24 -27.62
CA ASP A 380 -6.56 7.23 -27.17
C ASP A 380 -7.66 6.62 -26.30
N VAL A 381 -7.28 5.69 -25.42
CA VAL A 381 -8.22 5.10 -24.46
C VAL A 381 -8.58 6.12 -23.38
N LYS A 382 -9.86 6.13 -23.01
CA LYS A 382 -10.43 7.01 -21.98
C LYS A 382 -11.22 6.16 -21.01
N HIS A 383 -11.13 6.49 -19.74
CA HIS A 383 -11.92 5.82 -18.71
C HIS A 383 -12.27 6.78 -17.58
N TRP A 384 -13.24 6.40 -16.76
CA TRP A 384 -13.62 7.15 -15.57
C TRP A 384 -14.08 6.23 -14.46
N GLU A 385 -13.92 6.69 -13.23
CA GLU A 385 -14.36 6.01 -12.02
C GLU A 385 -15.09 6.99 -11.10
N ARG A 386 -16.21 6.55 -10.55
CA ARG A 386 -16.93 7.25 -9.49
C ARG A 386 -16.97 6.36 -8.27
N ASP A 387 -16.53 6.90 -7.14
CA ASP A 387 -16.59 6.21 -5.85
C ASP A 387 -17.49 6.95 -4.87
N ILE A 388 -18.21 6.17 -4.08
CA ILE A 388 -18.98 6.62 -2.92
C ILE A 388 -18.56 5.75 -1.73
N ASP A 389 -18.21 6.39 -0.62
CA ASP A 389 -17.79 5.74 0.61
C ASP A 389 -18.60 6.32 1.78
N LEU A 390 -19.22 5.43 2.55
CA LEU A 390 -19.89 5.78 3.79
C LEU A 390 -19.29 4.92 4.91
N LYS A 391 -18.75 5.58 5.93
CA LYS A 391 -18.10 4.93 7.07
C LYS A 391 -18.69 5.43 8.37
N TYR A 392 -19.01 4.51 9.27
CA TYR A 392 -19.36 4.79 10.65
C TYR A 392 -18.42 4.08 11.62
N VAL A 393 -17.91 4.82 12.61
CA VAL A 393 -17.19 4.27 13.76
C VAL A 393 -18.05 4.46 15.00
N VAL A 394 -18.35 3.38 15.72
CA VAL A 394 -19.11 3.45 16.97
C VAL A 394 -18.27 4.17 18.04
N GLN A 395 -18.83 5.24 18.61
CA GLN A 395 -18.07 6.15 19.49
C GLN A 395 -18.02 5.70 20.96
N SER A 396 -19.00 4.92 21.43
CA SER A 396 -19.13 4.53 22.84
C SER A 396 -19.90 3.21 23.02
N GLY A 397 -19.96 2.72 24.26
CA GLY A 397 -20.67 1.48 24.61
C GLY A 397 -19.88 0.20 24.27
N PRO A 398 -20.52 -0.98 24.38
CA PRO A 398 -19.86 -2.28 24.23
C PRO A 398 -19.25 -2.54 22.85
N ALA A 399 -19.71 -1.83 21.82
CA ALA A 399 -19.21 -1.94 20.44
C ALA A 399 -18.30 -0.77 20.04
N LYS A 400 -17.79 0.02 21.00
CA LYS A 400 -16.89 1.16 20.72
C LYS A 400 -15.73 0.71 19.83
N ASN A 401 -15.40 1.50 18.80
CA ASN A 401 -14.41 1.23 17.75
C ASN A 401 -14.85 0.23 16.67
N LEU A 402 -16.05 -0.37 16.76
CA LEU A 402 -16.62 -1.09 15.63
C LEU A 402 -16.76 -0.11 14.46
N THR A 403 -16.12 -0.45 13.36
CA THR A 403 -16.21 0.26 12.10
C THR A 403 -17.12 -0.51 11.17
N VAL A 404 -18.05 0.18 10.51
CA VAL A 404 -18.82 -0.34 9.36
C VAL A 404 -18.60 0.61 8.20
N GLN A 405 -18.20 0.08 7.06
CA GLN A 405 -17.88 0.85 5.86
C GLN A 405 -18.52 0.21 4.64
N ALA A 406 -19.28 1.01 3.88
CA ALA A 406 -19.82 0.64 2.59
C ALA A 406 -19.14 1.47 1.51
N ARG A 407 -18.58 0.81 0.50
CA ARG A 407 -17.88 1.46 -0.62
C ARG A 407 -18.46 0.99 -1.93
N TYR A 408 -18.82 1.93 -2.80
CA TYR A 408 -19.41 1.64 -4.10
C TYR A 408 -18.63 2.35 -5.21
N ALA A 409 -18.09 1.57 -6.14
CA ALA A 409 -17.37 2.07 -7.31
C ALA A 409 -18.17 1.80 -8.60
N THR A 410 -18.12 2.75 -9.52
CA THR A 410 -18.63 2.63 -10.89
C THR A 410 -17.50 3.00 -11.83
N ALA A 411 -16.99 2.04 -12.60
CA ALA A 411 -15.88 2.26 -13.54
C ALA A 411 -16.31 1.97 -14.97
N ARG A 412 -15.93 2.83 -15.91
CA ARG A 412 -16.24 2.67 -17.34
C ARG A 412 -15.05 3.03 -18.21
N SER A 413 -14.90 2.34 -19.33
CA SER A 413 -13.82 2.54 -20.30
C SER A 413 -14.35 2.66 -21.73
N SER A 414 -13.64 3.38 -22.58
CA SER A 414 -13.86 3.39 -24.04
C SER A 414 -13.28 2.13 -24.72
N ASP A 415 -12.46 1.36 -24.01
CA ASP A 415 -11.88 0.11 -24.46
C ASP A 415 -12.00 -0.95 -23.36
N ALA A 416 -12.82 -1.97 -23.60
CA ALA A 416 -13.10 -3.04 -22.64
C ALA A 416 -11.91 -4.00 -22.45
N ASN A 417 -10.92 -3.99 -23.36
CA ASN A 417 -9.68 -4.76 -23.19
C ASN A 417 -8.73 -4.06 -22.21
N ALA A 418 -8.70 -2.72 -22.22
CA ALA A 418 -7.91 -1.91 -21.32
C ALA A 418 -8.43 -1.94 -19.88
N LEU A 419 -9.74 -1.78 -19.73
CA LEU A 419 -10.42 -1.84 -18.44
C LEU A 419 -11.88 -2.27 -18.65
N VAL A 420 -12.27 -3.35 -17.98
CA VAL A 420 -13.64 -3.86 -18.04
C VAL A 420 -14.58 -2.92 -17.28
N ASP A 421 -15.68 -2.53 -17.91
CA ASP A 421 -16.75 -1.78 -17.27
C ASP A 421 -17.29 -2.55 -16.07
N LEU A 422 -17.51 -1.89 -14.93
CA LEU A 422 -18.05 -2.59 -13.76
C LEU A 422 -18.75 -1.69 -12.75
N ASN A 423 -19.54 -2.35 -11.89
CA ASN A 423 -20.00 -1.80 -10.63
C ASN A 423 -19.49 -2.69 -9.49
N GLU A 424 -18.96 -2.10 -8.42
CA GLU A 424 -18.40 -2.86 -7.30
C GLU A 424 -18.89 -2.32 -5.96
N LEU A 425 -19.40 -3.21 -5.12
CA LEU A 425 -19.79 -2.97 -3.74
C LEU A 425 -18.86 -3.72 -2.80
N ARG A 426 -18.37 -3.02 -1.77
CA ARG A 426 -17.66 -3.60 -0.63
C ARG A 426 -18.39 -3.20 0.65
N ILE A 427 -18.73 -4.17 1.49
CA ILE A 427 -19.22 -3.92 2.85
C ILE A 427 -18.21 -4.54 3.81
N ILE A 428 -17.60 -3.71 4.64
CA ILE A 428 -16.51 -4.08 5.51
C ILE A 428 -16.91 -3.70 6.93
N SER A 429 -16.90 -4.66 7.84
CA SER A 429 -16.94 -4.37 9.27
C SER A 429 -15.65 -4.80 9.94
N SER A 430 -15.19 -4.00 10.90
CA SER A 430 -13.92 -4.24 11.60
C SER A 430 -14.04 -3.86 13.06
N TYR A 431 -13.62 -4.76 13.95
CA TYR A 431 -13.68 -4.56 15.39
C TYR A 431 -12.31 -4.85 16.02
N PRO A 432 -11.55 -3.81 16.40
CA PRO A 432 -10.27 -3.97 17.09
C PRO A 432 -10.50 -4.17 18.59
N LEU A 433 -9.95 -5.25 19.13
CA LEU A 433 -9.87 -5.53 20.57
C LEU A 433 -8.42 -5.49 21.02
N SER A 434 -8.11 -4.59 21.95
CA SER A 434 -6.87 -4.64 22.72
C SER A 434 -7.06 -5.65 23.85
N ILE A 435 -6.17 -6.64 23.92
CA ILE A 435 -6.19 -7.69 24.93
C ILE A 435 -5.37 -7.26 26.16
N PHE A 436 -4.16 -6.74 25.94
CA PHE A 436 -3.30 -6.10 26.94
C PHE A 436 -2.29 -5.16 26.27
#